data_AF-A0A949DQH8-F1
#
_entry.id   AF-A0A949DQH8-F1
#
_cell.length_a   1.000
_cell.length_b   1.000
_cell.length_c   1.000
_cell.angle_alpha   90.00
_cell.angle_beta   90.00
_cell.angle_gamma   90.00
#
_symmetry.space_group_name_H-M   'P 1'
#
loop_
_entity.id
_entity.type
_entity.pdbx_description
1 polymer ?
#
loop_
_entity_poly.entity_id
_entity_poly.type
_entity_poly.pdbx_seq_one_letter_code
_entity_poly.pdbx_strand_id
1 'polypeptide(L)' 'IELEYLDKNGRQSKLKTEQLLARIICHEVDHLDGKTMLDRLPLLKRLKLKRELRKR' A
#
# COMPACT_ATOMS: atom_id res chain seq x y z
N ILE A 1 -2.40 3.23 -12.87
CA ILE A 1 -2.52 4.40 -11.97
C ILE A 1 -1.55 5.46 -12.45
N GLU A 2 -1.90 6.74 -12.31
CA GLU A 2 -0.96 7.85 -12.49
C GLU A 2 -0.72 8.49 -11.12
N LEU A 3 0.53 8.80 -10.81
CA LEU A 3 0.93 9.43 -9.55
C LEU A 3 1.96 10.52 -9.78
N GLU A 4 1.96 11.47 -8.86
CA GLU A 4 2.95 12.54 -8.74
C GLU A 4 3.83 12.27 -7.52
N TYR A 5 5.14 12.46 -7.67
CA TYR A 5 6.10 12.27 -6.60
C TYR A 5 7.27 13.24 -6.74
N LEU A 6 8.00 13.43 -5.65
CA LEU A 6 9.28 14.12 -5.66
C LEU A 6 10.39 13.09 -5.76
N ASP A 7 11.35 13.32 -6.66
CA ASP A 7 12.57 12.53 -6.68
C ASP A 7 13.42 12.83 -5.43
N LYS A 8 14.52 12.09 -5.26
CA LYS A 8 15.46 12.26 -4.15
C LYS A 8 16.09 13.65 -4.05
N ASN A 9 16.00 14.47 -5.10
CA ASN A 9 16.50 15.84 -5.16
C ASN A 9 15.37 16.88 -5.01
N GLY A 10 14.14 16.46 -4.71
CA GLY A 10 12.98 17.34 -4.55
C GLY A 10 12.35 17.81 -5.86
N ARG A 11 12.68 17.18 -7.01
CA ARG A 11 12.08 17.54 -8.31
C ARG A 11 10.76 16.78 -8.53
N GLN A 12 9.72 17.50 -8.91
CA GLN A 12 8.43 16.90 -9.24
C GLN A 12 8.51 16.03 -10.51
N SER A 13 7.92 14.84 -10.44
CA SER A 13 7.83 13.89 -11.52
C SER A 13 6.45 13.23 -11.54
N LYS A 14 5.99 12.84 -12.73
CA LYS A 14 4.78 12.05 -12.95
C LYS A 14 5.15 10.65 -13.40
N LEU A 15 4.47 9.64 -12.86
CA LEU A 15 4.67 8.24 -13.25
C LEU A 15 3.32 7.59 -13.55
N LYS A 16 3.20 7.03 -14.76
CA LYS A 16 2.12 6.11 -15.13
C LYS A 16 2.63 4.69 -15.01
N THR A 17 1.89 3.86 -14.28
CA THR A 17 2.30 2.48 -14.00
C THR A 17 1.10 1.56 -13.87
N GLU A 18 1.34 0.26 -14.11
CA GLU A 18 0.31 -0.77 -14.20
C GLU A 18 0.79 -2.07 -13.55
N GLN A 19 -0.12 -3.05 -13.46
CA GLN A 19 0.15 -4.41 -13.03
C GLN A 19 0.83 -4.48 -11.64
N LEU A 20 1.95 -5.20 -11.55
CA LEU A 20 2.67 -5.43 -10.30
C LEU A 20 3.27 -4.14 -9.73
N LEU A 21 3.85 -3.29 -10.59
CA LEU A 21 4.49 -2.05 -10.14
C LEU A 21 3.45 -1.07 -9.57
N ALA A 22 2.28 -0.96 -10.22
CA ALA A 22 1.17 -0.19 -9.66
C ALA A 22 0.71 -0.73 -8.29
N ARG A 23 0.67 -2.06 -8.13
CA ARG A 23 0.26 -2.69 -6.88
C ARG A 23 1.25 -2.40 -5.74
N ILE A 24 2.55 -2.51 -6.02
CA ILE A 24 3.61 -2.23 -5.04
C ILE A 24 3.57 -0.76 -4.64
N ILE A 25 3.47 0.17 -5.59
CA ILE A 25 3.42 1.59 -5.27
C ILE A 25 2.21 1.93 -4.41
N CYS A 26 1.02 1.40 -4.74
CA CYS A 26 -0.16 1.58 -3.88
C CYS A 26 0.05 1.03 -2.46
N HIS A 27 0.75 -0.10 -2.32
CA HIS A 27 1.04 -0.70 -1.02
C HIS A 27 1.95 0.20 -0.16
N GLU A 28 3.01 0.75 -0.75
CA GLU A 28 3.91 1.66 -0.05
C GLU A 28 3.22 2.98 0.31
N VAL A 29 2.35 3.49 -0.58
CA VAL A 29 1.54 4.69 -0.30
C VAL A 29 0.57 4.44 0.87
N ASP A 30 -0.05 3.27 0.96
CA ASP A 30 -0.90 2.92 2.10
C ASP A 30 -0.15 2.96 3.43
N HIS A 31 1.15 2.62 3.42
CA HIS A 31 1.98 2.70 4.62
C HIS A 31 2.21 4.14 5.09
N LEU A 32 2.24 5.12 4.18
CA LEU A 32 2.27 6.54 4.56
C LEU A 32 1.00 6.96 5.32
N ASP A 33 -0.14 6.33 5.03
CA ASP A 33 -1.41 6.52 5.72
C ASP A 33 -1.56 5.66 7.00
N GLY A 34 -0.54 4.87 7.36
CA GLY A 34 -0.62 3.89 8.44
C GLY A 34 -1.57 2.71 8.14
N LYS A 35 -1.96 2.52 6.88
CA LYS A 35 -2.79 1.40 6.43
C LYS A 35 -1.92 0.23 6.00
N THR A 36 -2.43 -0.97 6.18
CA THR A 36 -1.78 -2.21 5.73
C THR A 36 -2.66 -2.94 4.73
N MET A 37 -2.09 -3.93 4.02
CA MET A 37 -2.89 -4.79 3.13
C MET A 37 -4.07 -5.46 3.84
N LEU A 38 -3.95 -5.71 5.14
CA LEU A 38 -5.02 -6.31 5.95
C LEU A 38 -6.24 -5.39 6.06
N ASP A 39 -6.05 -4.07 5.99
CA ASP A 39 -7.13 -3.10 6.09
C ASP A 39 -7.99 -3.02 4.83
N ARG A 40 -7.47 -3.53 3.71
CA ARG A 40 -8.22 -3.71 2.46
C ARG A 40 -9.00 -5.03 2.40
N LEU A 41 -8.88 -5.90 3.42
CA LEU A 41 -9.64 -7.16 3.48
C LEU A 41 -11.03 -6.93 4.11
N PRO A 42 -12.04 -7.74 3.71
CA PRO A 42 -13.31 -7.78 4.42
C PRO A 42 -13.13 -8.04 5.92
N LEU A 43 -13.98 -7.43 6.74
CA LEU A 43 -13.85 -7.39 8.20
C LEU A 43 -13.62 -8.79 8.82
N LEU A 44 -14.38 -9.80 8.39
CA LEU A 44 -14.27 -11.17 8.89
C LEU A 44 -12.90 -11.80 8.62
N LYS A 45 -12.37 -11.63 7.40
CA LYS A 45 -11.03 -12.13 7.02
C LYS A 45 -9.94 -11.41 7.81
N ARG A 46 -10.07 -10.09 7.96
CA ARG A 46 -9.15 -9.27 8.75
C ARG A 46 -9.09 -9.71 10.22
N LEU A 47 -10.25 -9.97 10.84
CA LEU A 47 -10.32 -10.44 12.23
C LEU A 47 -9.69 -11.83 12.41
N LYS A 48 -9.92 -12.75 11.47
CA LYS A 48 -9.30 -14.09 11.50
C LYS A 48 -7.77 -14.00 11.44
N LEU A 49 -7.23 -13.27 10.45
CA LEU A 49 -5.79 -13.09 10.27
C LEU A 49 -5.13 -12.38 11.46
N LYS A 50 -5.76 -11.32 12.01
CA LYS A 50 -5.25 -10.63 13.21
C LYS A 50 -5.13 -11.57 14.41
N ARG A 51 -6.07 -12.52 14.58
CA ARG A 51 -6.00 -13.53 15.65
C ARG A 51 -4.86 -14.53 15.42
N GLU A 52 -4.65 -14.98 14.19
CA GLU A 52 -3.57 -15.89 13.84
C GLU A 52 -2.19 -15.25 14.04
N LEU A 53 -2.03 -13.99 13.65
CA LEU A 53 -0.78 -13.23 13.82
C LEU A 53 -0.43 -12.95 15.29
N ARG A 54 -1.43 -12.74 16.15
CA ARG A 54 -1.22 -12.53 17.61
C ARG A 54 -0.85 -13.79 18.39
N LYS A 55 -1.09 -14.97 17.82
CA LYS A 55 -0.76 -16.26 18.45
C LYS A 55 0.70 -16.69 18.20
N ARG A 56 1.40 -15.98 17.32
CA ARG A 56 2.86 -16.09 17.14
C ARG A 56 3.54 -15.04 17.99
#